data_AF-A0A3E0Q6P3-F1
#
_entry.id   AF-A0A3E0Q6P3-F1
#
_cell.length_a   1.000
_cell.length_b   1.000
_cell.length_c   1.000
_cell.angle_alpha   90.00
_cell.angle_beta   90.00
_cell.angle_gamma   90.00
#
_symmetry.space_group_name_H-M   'P 1'
#
loop_
_entity.id
_entity.type
_entity.pdbx_description
1 polymer ?
#
loop_
_entity_poly.entity_id
_entity_poly.type
_entity_poly.pdbx_seq_one_letter_code
_entity_poly.pdbx_strand_id
1 'polypeptide(L)' 'MTQSDLNRAVAHATGETVTTIRELGFVPLMPIPYEHEADVREPLAIDWDEPGHDLARPVPELVAL' A
#
# COMPACT_ATOMS: atom_id res chain seq x y z
N MET A 1 -9.50 -0.39 -13.10
CA MET A 1 -10.34 0.57 -12.37
C MET A 1 -9.66 1.92 -12.40
N THR A 2 -10.37 3.01 -12.70
CA THR A 2 -9.78 4.35 -12.66
C THR A 2 -9.79 4.93 -11.24
N GLN A 3 -9.04 6.00 -10.98
CA GLN A 3 -9.10 6.70 -9.68
C GLN A 3 -10.51 7.23 -9.38
N SER A 4 -11.23 7.67 -10.40
CA SER A 4 -12.62 8.13 -10.27
C SER A 4 -13.56 7.01 -9.83
N ASP A 5 -13.36 5.80 -10.36
CA ASP A 5 -14.15 4.63 -9.98
C ASP A 5 -13.85 4.22 -8.52
N LEU A 6 -12.56 4.23 -8.12
CA LEU A 6 -12.15 3.96 -6.74
C LEU A 6 -12.78 4.97 -5.78
N ASN A 7 -12.67 6.27 -6.07
CA ASN A 7 -13.19 7.31 -5.20
C ASN A 7 -14.71 7.18 -5.02
N ARG A 8 -15.45 6.80 -6.07
CA ARG A 8 -16.89 6.53 -5.99
C ARG A 8 -17.19 5.29 -5.15
N ALA A 9 -16.43 4.22 -5.31
CA ALA A 9 -16.61 2.99 -4.56
C ALA A 9 -16.36 3.19 -3.05
N VAL A 10 -15.28 3.89 -2.69
CA VAL A 10 -14.94 4.21 -1.29
C VAL A 10 -15.98 5.15 -0.68
N ALA A 11 -16.40 6.20 -1.41
CA ALA A 11 -17.46 7.10 -0.96
C ALA A 11 -18.77 6.35 -0.69
N HIS A 12 -19.18 5.45 -1.59
CA HIS A 12 -20.36 4.62 -1.38
C HIS A 12 -20.20 3.70 -0.15
N ALA A 13 -19.05 3.06 0.03
CA ALA A 13 -18.85 2.11 1.12
C ALA A 13 -18.81 2.77 2.51
N THR A 14 -18.34 4.02 2.57
CA THR A 14 -18.13 4.76 3.83
C THR A 14 -19.24 5.76 4.15
N GLY A 15 -20.08 6.12 3.17
CA GLY A 15 -21.06 7.19 3.30
C GLY A 15 -20.48 8.61 3.16
N GLU A 16 -19.19 8.72 2.88
CA GLU A 16 -18.50 9.99 2.66
C GLU A 16 -18.78 10.59 1.28
N THR A 17 -18.47 11.87 1.11
CA THR A 17 -18.56 12.51 -0.21
C THR A 17 -17.36 12.14 -1.09
N VAL A 18 -17.56 12.11 -2.42
CA VAL A 18 -16.47 11.88 -3.38
C VAL A 18 -15.37 12.94 -3.27
N THR A 19 -15.72 14.18 -2.92
CA THR A 19 -14.74 15.26 -2.69
C THR A 19 -13.87 14.95 -1.48
N THR A 20 -14.47 14.57 -0.34
CA THR A 20 -13.75 14.15 0.87
C THR A 20 -12.77 13.01 0.54
N ILE A 21 -13.25 11.96 -0.13
CA ILE A 21 -12.41 10.81 -0.50
C ILE A 21 -11.28 11.20 -1.44
N ARG A 22 -11.53 12.11 -2.40
CA ARG A 22 -10.51 12.60 -3.33
C ARG A 22 -9.40 13.36 -2.60
N GLU A 23 -9.72 14.14 -1.60
CA GLU A 23 -8.74 14.88 -0.78
C GLU A 23 -7.90 13.94 0.08
N LEU A 24 -8.47 12.81 0.53
CA LEU A 24 -7.76 11.79 1.30
C LEU A 24 -6.79 10.94 0.45
N GLY A 25 -6.98 10.87 -0.86
CA GLY A 25 -6.00 10.28 -1.78
C GLY A 25 -5.88 8.76 -1.73
N PHE A 26 -6.98 8.04 -1.55
CA PHE A 26 -7.00 6.57 -1.54
C PHE A 26 -6.38 5.95 -2.81
N VAL A 27 -5.62 4.87 -2.61
CA VAL A 27 -5.05 4.05 -3.69
C VAL A 27 -5.43 2.58 -3.48
N PRO A 28 -5.63 1.79 -4.55
CA PRO A 28 -5.84 0.36 -4.41
C PRO A 28 -4.61 -0.28 -3.78
N LEU A 29 -4.82 -1.21 -2.85
CA LEU A 29 -3.73 -2.08 -2.40
C LEU A 29 -3.27 -2.92 -3.59
N MET A 30 -2.01 -2.78 -3.96
CA MET A 30 -1.37 -3.69 -4.88
C MET A 30 -1.03 -4.97 -4.13
N PRO A 31 -1.21 -6.16 -4.73
CA PRO A 31 -0.66 -7.38 -4.17
C PRO A 31 0.86 -7.20 -4.12
N ILE A 32 1.38 -6.94 -2.94
CA ILE A 32 2.79 -7.21 -2.66
C ILE A 32 2.92 -8.73 -2.54
N PRO A 33 4.03 -9.34 -2.99
CA PRO A 33 4.34 -10.70 -2.58
C PRO A 33 4.28 -10.68 -1.07
N TYR A 34 3.28 -11.35 -0.50
CA TYR A 34 3.41 -11.79 0.87
C TYR A 34 4.71 -12.57 0.93
N GLU A 35 5.47 -12.42 2.00
CA GLU A 35 6.64 -13.26 2.29
C GLU A 35 6.20 -14.69 2.64
N HIS A 36 5.38 -15.27 1.78
CA HIS A 36 5.03 -16.66 1.77
C HIS A 36 5.76 -17.22 0.57
N GLU A 37 6.96 -17.74 0.81
CA GLU A 37 7.50 -18.98 0.22
C GLU A 37 9.04 -19.06 0.21
N ALA A 38 9.79 -17.99 0.55
CA ALA A 38 11.25 -18.05 0.48
C ALA A 38 11.99 -18.34 1.79
N ASP A 39 11.40 -18.11 2.97
CA ASP A 39 12.11 -18.41 4.23
C ASP A 39 11.13 -18.77 5.36
N VAL A 40 11.34 -19.92 5.96
CA VAL A 40 10.81 -20.32 7.29
C VAL A 40 11.53 -19.49 8.36
N ARG A 41 11.50 -18.17 8.23
CA ARG A 41 12.04 -17.23 9.21
C ARG A 41 10.91 -16.29 9.58
N GLU A 42 10.90 -15.96 10.85
CA GLU A 42 9.83 -15.30 11.61
C GLU A 42 9.17 -14.13 10.85
N PRO A 43 7.88 -13.84 11.12
CA PRO A 43 7.22 -12.66 10.57
C PRO A 43 8.11 -11.43 10.75
N LEU A 44 8.18 -10.55 9.73
CA LEU A 44 8.84 -9.25 9.88
C LEU A 44 8.20 -8.48 11.04
N ALA A 45 8.78 -8.59 12.22
CA ALA A 45 8.44 -7.81 13.37
C ALA A 45 9.11 -6.45 13.20
N ILE A 46 8.33 -5.45 12.79
CA ILE A 46 8.77 -4.06 12.78
C ILE A 46 8.67 -3.55 14.22
N ASP A 47 9.80 -3.21 14.82
CA ASP A 47 9.83 -2.45 16.07
C ASP A 47 9.53 -0.98 15.77
N TRP A 48 8.32 -0.54 16.15
CA TRP A 48 7.86 0.82 15.92
C TRP A 48 8.48 1.84 16.88
N ASP A 49 9.14 1.36 17.95
CA ASP A 49 9.82 2.20 18.93
C ASP A 49 11.28 2.48 18.53
N GLU A 50 11.78 1.94 17.40
CA GLU A 50 13.13 2.18 16.88
C GLU A 50 13.15 3.41 15.94
N PRO A 51 13.69 4.58 16.38
CA PRO A 51 13.78 5.76 15.53
C PRO A 51 14.92 5.59 14.51
N GLY A 52 14.59 5.17 13.30
CA GLY A 52 15.58 5.07 12.21
C GLY A 52 15.34 4.00 11.16
N HIS A 53 14.22 3.27 11.19
CA HIS A 53 13.87 2.36 10.10
C HIS A 53 13.48 3.17 8.85
N ASP A 54 14.50 3.61 8.11
CA ASP A 54 14.37 4.19 6.79
C ASP A 54 13.80 3.14 5.86
N LEU A 55 12.48 3.22 5.60
CA LEU A 55 11.76 2.34 4.67
C LEU A 55 12.26 2.48 3.22
N ALA A 56 13.24 3.35 2.94
CA ALA A 56 13.88 3.47 1.65
C ALA A 56 14.93 2.36 1.41
N ARG A 57 14.51 1.09 1.39
CA ARG A 57 15.20 0.15 0.49
C ARG A 57 14.76 0.50 -0.94
N PRO A 58 15.66 0.94 -1.83
CA PRO A 58 15.28 1.17 -3.22
C PRO A 58 14.80 -0.15 -3.81
N VAL A 59 13.56 -0.15 -4.32
CA VAL A 59 13.06 -1.22 -5.19
C VAL A 59 14.02 -1.24 -6.38
N PRO A 60 14.72 -2.35 -6.68
CA PRO A 60 15.50 -2.42 -7.89
C PRO A 60 14.53 -2.25 -9.06
N GLU A 61 14.71 -1.19 -9.84
CA GLU A 61 13.97 -1.03 -11.08
C GLU A 61 14.10 -2.31 -11.90
N LEU A 62 12.96 -2.73 -12.48
CA LEU A 62 12.90 -3.60 -13.64
C LEU A 62 13.76 -2.99 -14.76
N VAL A 63 15.07 -3.20 -14.73
CA VAL A 63 15.93 -3.03 -15.90
C VAL A 63 15.73 -4.28 -16.74
N ALA A 64 14.77 -4.17 -17.63
CA ALA A 64 14.72 -4.95 -18.85
C ALA A 64 16.05 -4.79 -19.60
N LEU A 65 16.78 -5.90 -19.79
CA LEU A 65 17.26 -6.46 -21.06
C LEU A 65 18.24 -7.61 -20.79
#